data_AF-A0ABD3SQ33-F1
#
_entry.id   AF-A0ABD3SQ33-F1
#
_cell.length_a   1.000
_cell.length_b   1.000
_cell.length_c   1.000
_cell.angle_alpha   90.00
_cell.angle_beta   90.00
_cell.angle_gamma   90.00
#
_symmetry.space_group_name_H-M   'P 1'
#
loop_
_entity.id
_entity.type
_entity.pdbx_description
1 polymer ?
#
loop_
_entity_poly.entity_id
_entity_poly.type
_entity_poly.pdbx_seq_one_letter_code
_entity_poly.pdbx_strand_id
1 'polypeptide(L)'
;MTTIQNIAALSLALKRTSESDSSDTEGGSLKKQQPRRRTYGAKNITKKVSSENSFPTKYLSEEESFDAEAFLDKRVMTPNQERFNAITMIPGMIYSIYFIFAGCWIKAGDDQHDDHPFHQSENSDWSEMAREAFGSENGWKGSFGCIRSSSFPNLTALPPLPVVAAAVGILVHSPFSIMYHWKYATSIEPSYRVKHWSRRLDHAFIHFASACAAYATSGRVDFFLLNAAFNLDCAYRQFEEKVRPKRNLNRIASSVFLYLLPVLMHKQYLLFFQFFFMFASGAWLFVQYPLGGWSHGVFHLVLSCLPHLIMKVAMQLESSQLQINLAVKCAAMAGQL
;
A
#
# COMPACT_ATOMS: atom_id res chain seq x y z
N MET A 1 -19.80 -18.42 4.91
CA MET A 1 -19.39 -18.95 3.58
C MET A 1 -19.69 -17.97 2.43
N THR A 2 -20.58 -16.99 2.59
CA THR A 2 -20.94 -15.96 1.59
C THR A 2 -19.90 -14.82 1.43
N THR A 3 -19.02 -14.60 2.41
CA THR A 3 -18.01 -13.52 2.36
C THR A 3 -16.86 -13.79 1.39
N ILE A 4 -16.48 -15.06 1.20
CA ILE A 4 -15.42 -15.46 0.25
C ILE A 4 -15.90 -15.29 -1.20
N GLN A 5 -17.19 -15.52 -1.47
CA GLN A 5 -17.79 -15.32 -2.80
C GLN A 5 -17.82 -13.84 -3.21
N ASN A 6 -18.00 -12.91 -2.27
CA ASN A 6 -17.99 -11.48 -2.57
C ASN A 6 -16.59 -10.92 -2.83
N ILE A 7 -15.55 -11.46 -2.18
CA ILE A 7 -14.14 -11.12 -2.46
C ILE A 7 -13.70 -11.69 -3.81
N ALA A 8 -14.14 -12.92 -4.13
CA ALA A 8 -13.94 -13.50 -5.45
C ALA A 8 -14.66 -12.69 -6.54
N ALA A 9 -15.86 -12.15 -6.27
CA ALA A 9 -16.59 -11.29 -7.21
C ALA A 9 -15.91 -9.94 -7.44
N LEU A 10 -15.30 -9.33 -6.42
CA LEU A 10 -14.53 -8.09 -6.57
C LEU A 10 -13.20 -8.32 -7.31
N SER A 11 -12.51 -9.42 -7.00
CA SER A 11 -11.35 -9.89 -7.75
C SER A 11 -11.73 -10.21 -9.19
N LEU A 12 -12.90 -10.82 -9.44
CA LEU A 12 -13.46 -11.09 -10.77
C LEU A 12 -13.96 -9.85 -11.50
N ALA A 13 -14.39 -8.78 -10.82
CA ALA A 13 -14.75 -7.50 -11.43
C ALA A 13 -13.49 -6.72 -11.86
N LEU A 14 -12.43 -6.80 -11.04
CA LEU A 14 -11.09 -6.34 -11.40
C LEU A 14 -10.45 -7.24 -12.48
N LYS A 15 -10.80 -8.53 -12.52
CA LYS A 15 -10.33 -9.49 -13.53
C LYS A 15 -11.10 -9.42 -14.84
N ARG A 16 -12.40 -9.07 -14.84
CA ARG A 16 -13.20 -8.83 -16.06
C ARG A 16 -12.85 -7.54 -16.76
N THR A 17 -12.22 -6.59 -16.06
CA THR A 17 -11.51 -5.46 -16.70
C THR A 17 -10.07 -5.83 -17.08
N SER A 18 -9.59 -7.02 -16.73
CA SER A 18 -8.23 -7.53 -16.98
C SER A 18 -8.14 -8.80 -17.85
N GLU A 19 -9.23 -9.34 -18.37
CA GLU A 19 -9.24 -10.49 -19.29
C GLU A 19 -9.09 -9.98 -20.73
N SER A 20 -7.96 -9.31 -20.98
CA SER A 20 -7.18 -9.50 -22.19
C SER A 20 -5.70 -9.58 -21.76
N ASP A 21 -5.07 -10.66 -22.20
CA ASP A 21 -3.62 -10.85 -22.30
C ASP A 21 -2.84 -11.35 -21.07
N SER A 22 -2.34 -12.58 -21.19
CA SER A 22 -1.29 -13.16 -20.35
C SER A 22 -0.35 -14.05 -21.18
N SER A 23 0.94 -14.03 -20.78
CA SER A 23 2.11 -14.82 -21.24
C SER A 23 2.62 -14.47 -22.64
N ASP A 24 3.92 -14.34 -22.93
CA ASP A 24 5.14 -14.33 -22.13
C ASP A 24 6.28 -13.67 -22.96
N THR A 25 7.39 -13.43 -22.27
CA THR A 25 8.76 -13.14 -22.75
C THR A 25 9.16 -13.71 -24.11
N GLU A 26 9.76 -12.87 -24.97
CA GLU A 26 11.04 -13.20 -25.62
C GLU A 26 11.78 -11.97 -26.17
N GLY A 27 13.11 -11.99 -26.05
CA GLY A 27 14.02 -10.93 -26.47
C GLY A 27 14.25 -10.92 -27.99
N GLY A 28 13.88 -9.82 -28.64
CA GLY A 28 14.12 -9.59 -30.07
C GLY A 28 15.37 -8.77 -30.32
N SER A 29 16.43 -9.43 -30.78
CA SER A 29 17.66 -8.87 -31.32
C SER A 29 17.39 -7.95 -32.53
N LEU A 30 17.90 -6.72 -32.49
CA LEU A 30 17.87 -5.73 -33.57
C LEU A 30 18.65 -6.23 -34.81
N LYS A 31 17.94 -6.78 -35.81
CA LYS A 31 18.49 -6.97 -37.16
C LYS A 31 18.39 -5.67 -37.97
N LYS A 32 19.56 -5.14 -38.33
CA LYS A 32 19.77 -4.07 -39.33
C LYS A 32 19.06 -4.40 -40.64
N GLN A 33 18.19 -3.50 -41.10
CA GLN A 33 17.63 -3.53 -42.45
C GLN A 33 18.71 -3.19 -43.48
N GLN A 34 18.91 -4.09 -44.45
CA GLN A 34 19.61 -3.80 -45.71
C GLN A 34 18.59 -3.53 -46.84
N PRO A 35 18.96 -2.74 -47.88
CA PRO A 35 18.04 -2.39 -48.96
C PRO A 35 17.85 -3.56 -49.95
N ARG A 36 16.58 -3.86 -50.26
CA ARG A 36 16.16 -4.88 -51.24
C ARG A 36 16.44 -4.42 -52.68
N ARG A 37 17.32 -5.14 -53.37
CA ARG A 37 17.43 -5.15 -54.85
C ARG A 37 16.31 -6.01 -55.44
N ARG A 38 15.47 -5.43 -56.29
CA ARG A 38 14.46 -6.16 -57.09
C ARG A 38 15.16 -6.96 -58.19
N THR A 39 14.96 -8.26 -58.21
CA THR A 39 15.21 -9.12 -59.38
C THR A 39 13.91 -9.85 -59.71
N TYR A 40 13.46 -9.68 -60.96
CA TYR A 40 12.38 -10.46 -61.56
C TYR A 40 12.96 -11.83 -61.97
N GLY A 41 12.32 -12.91 -61.53
CA GLY A 41 12.72 -14.28 -61.86
C GLY A 41 11.53 -15.22 -61.76
N ALA A 42 11.39 -16.05 -62.79
CA ALA A 42 10.18 -16.76 -63.17
C ALA A 42 9.83 -18.00 -62.31
N LYS A 43 8.55 -18.36 -62.43
CA LYS A 43 7.80 -19.55 -61.99
C LYS A 43 8.63 -20.83 -61.74
N ASN A 44 8.30 -21.53 -60.65
CA ASN A 44 8.04 -22.97 -60.70
C ASN A 44 6.98 -23.36 -59.66
N ILE A 45 5.90 -23.96 -60.16
CA ILE A 45 4.79 -24.53 -59.40
C ILE A 45 5.20 -25.95 -59.03
N THR A 46 5.44 -26.19 -57.74
CA THR A 46 5.52 -27.54 -57.19
C THR A 46 4.43 -27.71 -56.15
N LYS A 47 3.36 -28.41 -56.57
CA LYS A 47 2.35 -29.00 -55.69
C LYS A 47 3.06 -29.97 -54.74
N LYS A 48 3.08 -29.67 -53.44
CA LYS A 48 3.39 -30.65 -52.40
C LYS A 48 2.22 -30.72 -51.43
N VAL A 49 1.58 -31.89 -51.45
CA VAL A 49 0.56 -32.32 -50.50
C VAL A 49 1.25 -32.53 -49.15
N SER A 50 0.79 -31.85 -48.12
CA SER A 50 1.16 -32.13 -46.72
C SER A 50 -0.05 -31.94 -45.83
N SER A 51 -0.51 -33.08 -45.31
CA SER A 51 -1.47 -33.31 -44.23
C SER A 51 -1.93 -32.08 -43.44
N GLU A 52 -3.20 -31.75 -43.64
CA GLU A 52 -4.04 -30.97 -42.73
C GLU A 52 -4.15 -31.69 -41.38
N ASN A 53 -3.51 -31.11 -40.36
CA ASN A 53 -4.00 -31.07 -38.97
C ASN A 53 -3.25 -29.96 -38.22
N SER A 54 -3.08 -28.81 -38.86
CA SER A 54 -2.70 -27.59 -38.15
C SER A 54 -3.96 -27.05 -37.49
N PHE A 55 -4.10 -27.29 -36.18
CA PHE A 55 -4.99 -26.50 -35.34
C PHE A 55 -4.75 -25.02 -35.68
N PRO A 56 -5.80 -24.22 -35.89
CA PRO A 56 -5.64 -22.79 -36.07
C PRO A 56 -5.08 -22.25 -34.76
N THR A 57 -3.76 -22.16 -34.66
CA THR A 57 -3.11 -21.24 -33.74
C THR A 57 -3.53 -19.89 -34.26
N LYS A 58 -4.65 -19.38 -33.73
CA LYS A 58 -4.95 -17.96 -33.76
C LYS A 58 -3.72 -17.32 -33.13
N TYR A 59 -2.77 -16.92 -33.98
CA TYR A 59 -1.83 -15.88 -33.66
C TYR A 59 -2.71 -14.74 -33.18
N LEU A 60 -2.72 -14.56 -31.85
CA LEU A 60 -3.29 -13.39 -31.21
C LEU A 60 -2.58 -12.22 -31.88
N SER A 61 -3.34 -11.62 -32.79
CA SER A 61 -2.97 -10.51 -33.63
C SER A 61 -2.42 -9.39 -32.76
N GLU A 62 -1.27 -8.85 -33.16
CA GLU A 62 -0.72 -7.54 -32.75
C GLU A 62 -1.23 -7.06 -31.39
N GLU A 63 -0.50 -7.40 -30.32
CA GLU A 63 -0.65 -6.73 -29.03
C GLU A 63 -0.71 -5.22 -29.29
N GLU A 64 -1.88 -4.61 -29.09
CA GLU A 64 -2.02 -3.16 -29.06
C GLU A 64 -1.02 -2.65 -28.04
N SER A 65 0.09 -2.09 -28.52
CA SER A 65 1.14 -1.57 -27.66
C SER A 65 0.49 -0.52 -26.77
N PHE A 66 0.38 -0.81 -25.47
CA PHE A 66 -0.19 0.15 -24.52
C PHE A 66 0.58 1.47 -24.62
N ASP A 67 -0.09 2.47 -25.18
CA ASP A 67 0.47 3.80 -25.34
C ASP A 67 0.43 4.51 -23.98
N ALA A 68 1.55 4.41 -23.27
CA ALA A 68 1.72 5.04 -21.97
C ALA A 68 1.64 6.57 -22.06
N GLU A 69 2.02 7.16 -23.20
CA GLU A 69 1.98 8.59 -23.42
C GLU A 69 0.52 9.05 -23.57
N ALA A 70 -0.25 8.41 -24.46
CA ALA A 70 -1.69 8.70 -24.59
C ALA A 70 -2.48 8.47 -23.29
N PHE A 71 -2.08 7.48 -22.48
CA PHE A 71 -2.68 7.26 -21.16
C PHE A 71 -2.39 8.41 -20.18
N LEU A 72 -1.17 8.94 -20.19
CA LEU A 72 -0.76 10.05 -19.32
C LEU A 72 -1.34 11.38 -19.78
N ASP A 73 -1.43 11.60 -21.09
CA ASP A 73 -1.97 12.82 -21.68
C ASP A 73 -3.42 13.05 -21.28
N LYS A 74 -4.21 11.97 -21.18
CA LYS A 74 -5.58 12.00 -20.65
C LYS A 74 -5.67 12.37 -19.17
N ARG A 75 -4.56 12.33 -18.44
CA ARG A 75 -4.47 12.53 -16.98
C ARG A 75 -3.54 13.68 -16.60
N VAL A 76 -3.25 14.59 -17.54
CA VAL A 76 -2.42 15.76 -17.26
C VAL A 76 -3.13 16.68 -16.27
N MET A 77 -2.43 17.00 -15.19
CA MET A 77 -2.89 17.93 -14.17
C MET A 77 -2.22 19.29 -14.36
N THR A 78 -2.98 20.34 -14.13
CA THR A 78 -2.47 21.72 -14.06
C THR A 78 -1.56 21.90 -12.84
N PRO A 79 -0.66 22.90 -12.82
CA PRO A 79 0.18 23.16 -11.66
C PRO A 79 -0.60 23.38 -10.35
N ASN A 80 -1.79 23.99 -10.42
CA ASN A 80 -2.64 24.19 -9.24
C ASN A 80 -3.23 22.87 -8.71
N GLN A 81 -3.62 21.96 -9.59
CA GLN A 81 -4.09 20.62 -9.21
C GLN A 81 -2.97 19.79 -8.57
N GLU A 82 -1.75 19.87 -9.11
CA GLU A 82 -0.58 19.20 -8.51
C GLU A 82 -0.24 19.77 -7.13
N ARG A 83 -0.29 21.09 -6.95
CA ARG A 83 -0.12 21.71 -5.61
C ARG A 83 -1.21 21.28 -4.63
N PHE A 84 -2.46 21.15 -5.11
CA PHE A 84 -3.54 20.63 -4.28
C PHE A 84 -3.26 19.19 -3.84
N ASN A 85 -2.78 18.31 -4.74
CA ASN A 85 -2.37 16.94 -4.39
C ASN A 85 -1.32 16.90 -3.28
N ALA A 86 -0.36 17.83 -3.28
CA ALA A 86 0.63 17.95 -2.21
C ALA A 86 0.00 18.39 -0.88
N ILE A 87 -0.88 19.40 -0.90
CA ILE A 87 -1.55 19.90 0.31
C ILE A 87 -2.39 18.82 0.97
N THR A 88 -3.08 18.00 0.19
CA THR A 88 -3.98 16.94 0.71
C THR A 88 -3.23 15.79 1.39
N MET A 89 -1.90 15.74 1.32
CA MET A 89 -1.07 14.79 2.09
C MET A 89 -0.83 15.22 3.55
N ILE A 90 -0.95 16.52 3.84
CA ILE A 90 -0.64 17.09 5.17
C ILE A 90 -1.54 16.57 6.30
N PRO A 91 -2.87 16.44 6.13
CA PRO A 91 -3.75 16.02 7.22
C PRO A 91 -3.35 14.68 7.83
N GLY A 92 -2.98 13.70 7.02
CA GLY A 92 -2.57 12.37 7.50
C GLY A 92 -1.27 12.41 8.32
N MET A 93 -0.32 13.26 7.93
CA MET A 93 0.91 13.49 8.69
C MET A 93 0.62 14.14 10.05
N ILE A 94 -0.13 15.24 10.05
CA ILE A 94 -0.49 15.98 11.26
C ILE A 94 -1.25 15.07 12.21
N TYR A 95 -2.22 14.29 11.70
CA TYR A 95 -2.96 13.33 12.49
C TYR A 95 -2.03 12.30 13.14
N SER A 96 -1.06 11.76 12.39
CA SER A 96 -0.13 10.75 12.92
C SER A 96 0.75 11.31 14.04
N ILE A 97 1.25 12.54 13.90
CA ILE A 97 2.01 13.24 14.94
C ILE A 97 1.11 13.49 16.15
N TYR A 98 -0.05 14.09 15.93
CA TYR A 98 -1.02 14.39 16.98
C TYR A 98 -1.38 13.14 17.77
N PHE A 99 -1.71 12.04 17.10
CA PHE A 99 -2.15 10.80 17.74
C PHE A 99 -1.09 10.23 18.70
N ILE A 100 0.19 10.28 18.31
CA ILE A 100 1.32 9.83 19.14
C ILE A 100 1.50 10.75 20.34
N PHE A 101 1.67 12.06 20.11
CA PHE A 101 2.07 13.01 21.15
C PHE A 101 0.93 13.43 22.08
N ALA A 102 -0.32 13.36 21.61
CA ALA A 102 -1.50 13.66 22.43
C ALA A 102 -1.94 12.47 23.30
N GLY A 103 -1.28 11.31 23.20
CA GLY A 103 -1.63 10.13 23.98
C GLY A 103 -2.99 9.53 23.60
N CYS A 104 -3.48 9.78 22.38
CA CYS A 104 -4.77 9.26 21.90
C CYS A 104 -4.83 7.73 21.96
N TRP A 105 -3.67 7.07 21.91
CA TRP A 105 -3.54 5.63 21.97
C TRP A 105 -3.76 5.02 23.36
N ILE A 106 -3.81 5.83 24.41
CA ILE A 106 -4.10 5.40 25.79
C ILE A 106 -5.61 5.36 26.02
N LYS A 107 -6.33 6.39 25.56
CA LYS A 107 -7.77 6.57 25.85
C LYS A 107 -8.68 5.58 25.12
N ALA A 108 -8.27 5.08 23.97
CA ALA A 108 -9.10 4.18 23.17
C ALA A 108 -9.34 2.79 23.81
N GLY A 109 -8.56 2.43 24.84
CA GLY A 109 -8.77 1.20 25.60
C GLY A 109 -9.97 1.26 26.56
N ASP A 110 -10.38 2.46 26.98
CA ASP A 110 -11.41 2.64 28.00
C ASP A 110 -12.83 2.40 27.45
N ASP A 111 -13.09 2.83 26.20
CA ASP A 111 -14.40 2.71 25.54
C ASP A 111 -14.79 1.26 25.16
N GLN A 112 -13.90 0.27 25.30
CA GLN A 112 -14.17 -1.12 24.91
C GLN A 112 -14.44 -2.05 26.10
N HIS A 113 -14.48 -1.55 27.34
CA HIS A 113 -14.46 -2.42 28.51
C HIS A 113 -15.82 -3.01 28.92
N ASP A 114 -16.92 -2.66 28.24
CA ASP A 114 -18.24 -2.88 28.84
C ASP A 114 -18.93 -4.25 28.69
N ASP A 115 -18.46 -5.26 27.93
CA ASP A 115 -19.20 -6.56 27.94
C ASP A 115 -18.48 -7.86 27.52
N HIS A 116 -17.18 -7.84 27.18
CA HIS A 116 -16.46 -9.08 26.87
C HIS A 116 -15.14 -9.18 27.62
N PRO A 117 -15.03 -10.05 28.65
CA PRO A 117 -13.75 -10.35 29.26
C PRO A 117 -12.84 -10.96 28.19
N PHE A 118 -11.83 -10.20 27.79
CA PHE A 118 -10.74 -10.71 26.97
C PHE A 118 -10.06 -11.79 27.79
N HIS A 119 -10.36 -13.06 27.50
CA HIS A 119 -9.56 -14.17 27.98
C HIS A 119 -8.17 -14.02 27.33
N GLN A 120 -7.24 -13.40 28.05
CA GLN A 120 -5.82 -13.49 27.74
C GLN A 120 -5.47 -14.97 27.76
N SER A 121 -5.29 -15.55 26.56
CA SER A 121 -4.73 -16.88 26.42
C SER A 121 -3.26 -16.78 26.79
N GLU A 122 -2.93 -16.98 28.07
CA GLU A 122 -1.56 -16.87 28.62
C GLU A 122 -0.51 -17.74 27.90
N ASN A 123 -0.93 -18.67 27.02
CA ASN A 123 -0.05 -19.63 26.35
C ASN A 123 -0.06 -19.52 24.82
N SER A 124 -0.01 -18.32 24.25
CA SER A 124 0.29 -18.21 22.81
C SER A 124 1.81 -18.29 22.60
N ASP A 125 2.29 -19.28 21.82
CA ASP A 125 3.71 -19.44 21.45
C ASP A 125 4.30 -18.15 20.82
N TRP A 126 3.44 -17.30 20.27
CA TRP A 126 3.81 -15.99 19.70
C TRP A 126 4.27 -14.99 20.76
N SER A 127 3.68 -15.05 21.95
CA SER A 127 4.08 -14.23 23.09
C SER A 127 5.54 -14.48 23.42
N GLU A 128 5.98 -15.74 23.41
CA GLU A 128 7.36 -16.11 23.68
C GLU A 128 8.32 -15.63 22.60
N MET A 129 7.99 -15.77 21.32
CA MET A 129 8.89 -15.38 20.23
C MET A 129 9.07 -13.85 20.17
N ALA A 130 8.03 -13.07 20.46
CA ALA A 130 8.15 -11.62 20.64
C ALA A 130 8.96 -11.27 21.90
N ARG A 131 8.75 -12.02 22.99
CA ARG A 131 9.51 -11.87 24.24
C ARG A 131 10.98 -12.26 24.07
N GLU A 132 11.31 -13.13 23.13
CA GLU A 132 12.68 -13.55 22.83
C GLU A 132 13.37 -12.57 21.86
N ALA A 133 12.68 -12.17 20.78
CA ALA A 133 13.21 -11.23 19.80
C ALA A 133 13.40 -9.81 20.35
N PHE A 134 12.57 -9.39 21.31
CA PHE A 134 12.65 -8.08 21.98
C PHE A 134 13.21 -8.16 23.40
N GLY A 135 13.84 -9.28 23.76
CA GLY A 135 14.54 -9.45 25.03
C GLY A 135 13.64 -9.98 26.14
N SER A 136 14.13 -11.04 26.80
CA SER A 136 13.46 -11.67 27.94
C SER A 136 13.09 -10.63 28.99
N GLU A 137 11.94 -10.84 29.65
CA GLU A 137 11.30 -9.89 30.56
C GLU A 137 12.17 -9.36 31.70
N ASN A 138 13.37 -9.91 31.92
CA ASN A 138 14.26 -9.51 32.99
C ASN A 138 15.29 -8.45 32.55
N GLY A 139 15.51 -8.23 31.25
CA GLY A 139 16.51 -7.27 30.74
C GLY A 139 15.94 -5.94 30.23
N TRP A 140 14.77 -5.96 29.58
CA TRP A 140 14.21 -4.78 28.91
C TRP A 140 13.03 -4.12 29.64
N LYS A 141 12.35 -4.83 30.57
CA LYS A 141 11.27 -4.24 31.40
C LYS A 141 11.74 -3.05 32.25
N GLY A 142 13.03 -2.93 32.51
CA GLY A 142 13.60 -1.83 33.30
C GLY A 142 13.88 -0.54 32.53
N SER A 143 13.92 -0.55 31.18
CA SER A 143 14.53 0.57 30.45
C SER A 143 13.55 1.54 29.76
N PHE A 144 12.30 1.14 29.53
CA PHE A 144 11.25 2.04 29.02
C PHE A 144 10.21 2.29 30.10
N GLY A 145 10.63 3.00 31.15
CA GLY A 145 9.77 3.40 32.26
C GLY A 145 8.78 4.51 31.89
N CYS A 146 8.07 5.00 32.90
CA CYS A 146 7.19 6.15 32.73
C CYS A 146 7.95 7.37 32.23
N ILE A 147 7.41 8.03 31.22
CA ILE A 147 7.94 9.26 30.65
C ILE A 147 7.26 10.43 31.38
N ARG A 148 8.07 11.28 32.00
CA ARG A 148 7.61 12.54 32.59
C ARG A 148 8.17 13.70 31.78
N SER A 149 7.41 14.15 30.79
CA SER A 149 7.77 15.29 29.93
C SER A 149 6.83 16.47 30.18
N SER A 150 7.40 17.66 30.38
CA SER A 150 6.61 18.90 30.43
C SER A 150 6.10 19.33 29.06
N SER A 151 6.83 19.01 27.99
CA SER A 151 6.44 19.34 26.61
C SER A 151 5.37 18.39 26.06
N PHE A 152 5.33 17.15 26.55
CA PHE A 152 4.37 16.13 26.13
C PHE A 152 3.71 15.46 27.34
N PRO A 153 2.83 16.19 28.07
CA PRO A 153 2.28 15.70 29.33
C PRO A 153 1.44 14.44 29.18
N ASN A 154 0.84 14.20 28.00
CA ASN A 154 0.01 13.03 27.72
C ASN A 154 0.81 11.81 27.22
N LEU A 155 2.13 11.95 27.01
CA LEU A 155 3.00 10.86 26.59
C LEU A 155 3.62 10.22 27.83
N THR A 156 2.82 9.43 28.56
CA THR A 156 3.20 8.85 29.86
C THR A 156 4.10 7.60 29.74
N ALA A 157 4.13 6.99 28.56
CA ALA A 157 5.05 5.94 28.16
C ALA A 157 5.24 5.99 26.63
N LEU A 158 6.13 5.16 26.07
CA LEU A 158 6.24 5.04 24.62
C LEU A 158 4.97 4.40 24.02
N PRO A 159 4.55 4.80 22.81
CA PRO A 159 3.45 4.15 22.10
C PRO A 159 3.80 2.71 21.70
N PRO A 160 2.80 1.81 21.56
CA PRO A 160 3.01 0.46 21.05
C PRO A 160 3.70 0.45 19.67
N LEU A 161 4.58 -0.53 19.44
CA LEU A 161 5.30 -0.65 18.15
C LEU A 161 4.37 -0.70 16.92
N PRO A 162 3.21 -1.40 16.93
CA PRO A 162 2.28 -1.36 15.80
C PRO A 162 1.76 0.06 15.51
N VAL A 163 1.50 0.86 16.55
CA VAL A 163 1.05 2.27 16.41
C VAL A 163 2.18 3.13 15.85
N VAL A 164 3.41 2.93 16.32
CA VAL A 164 4.61 3.62 15.80
C VAL A 164 4.81 3.29 14.32
N ALA A 165 4.71 2.01 13.94
CA ALA A 165 4.88 1.60 12.56
C ALA A 165 3.85 2.26 11.63
N ALA A 166 2.57 2.31 12.05
CA ALA A 166 1.54 3.04 11.31
C ALA A 166 1.95 4.50 11.08
N ALA A 167 2.33 5.21 12.14
CA ALA A 167 2.74 6.61 12.07
C ALA A 167 3.98 6.81 11.18
N VAL A 168 5.01 5.96 11.33
CA VAL A 168 6.25 6.03 10.54
C VAL A 168 5.97 5.83 9.05
N GLY A 169 5.14 4.85 8.68
CA GLY A 169 4.78 4.61 7.28
C GLY A 169 4.22 5.87 6.61
N ILE A 170 3.30 6.55 7.30
CA ILE A 170 2.67 7.79 6.82
C ILE A 170 3.66 8.95 6.79
N LEU A 171 4.37 9.17 7.90
CA LEU A 171 5.30 10.31 8.03
C LEU A 171 6.48 10.24 7.09
N VAL A 172 6.92 9.04 6.72
CA VAL A 172 8.02 8.86 5.77
C VAL A 172 7.52 8.96 4.34
N HIS A 173 6.33 8.44 4.00
CA HIS A 173 5.80 8.54 2.63
C HIS A 173 5.46 9.97 2.24
N SER A 174 4.74 10.70 3.09
CA SER A 174 4.14 11.98 2.71
C SER A 174 5.15 13.05 2.24
N PRO A 175 6.36 13.21 2.82
CA PRO A 175 7.36 14.16 2.31
C PRO A 175 7.76 13.90 0.85
N PHE A 176 7.90 12.63 0.43
CA PHE A 176 8.25 12.30 -0.94
C PHE A 176 7.11 12.61 -1.92
N SER A 177 5.87 12.33 -1.51
CA SER A 177 4.68 12.67 -2.30
C SER A 177 4.50 14.19 -2.43
N ILE A 178 4.62 14.94 -1.32
CA ILE A 178 4.60 16.40 -1.31
C ILE A 178 5.68 16.96 -2.22
N MET A 179 6.92 16.49 -2.09
CA MET A 179 8.03 16.94 -2.92
C MET A 179 7.77 16.68 -4.41
N TYR A 180 7.29 15.49 -4.77
CA TYR A 180 6.95 15.16 -6.15
C TYR A 180 5.88 16.11 -6.70
N HIS A 181 4.73 16.19 -6.04
CA HIS A 181 3.60 16.98 -6.51
C HIS A 181 3.85 18.49 -6.49
N TRP A 182 4.52 19.01 -5.47
CA TRP A 182 4.76 20.45 -5.33
C TRP A 182 5.82 20.97 -6.31
N LYS A 183 6.95 20.26 -6.42
CA LYS A 183 8.14 20.73 -7.14
C LYS A 183 8.28 20.13 -8.53
N TYR A 184 8.19 18.80 -8.63
CA TYR A 184 8.60 18.09 -9.85
C TYR A 184 7.45 17.95 -10.84
N ALA A 185 6.26 17.57 -10.38
CA ALA A 185 5.09 17.42 -11.23
C ALA A 185 4.64 18.77 -11.85
N THR A 186 4.93 19.90 -11.20
CA THR A 186 4.64 21.24 -11.71
C THR A 186 5.64 21.74 -12.75
N SER A 187 6.88 21.22 -12.74
CA SER A 187 8.00 21.76 -13.53
C SER A 187 8.43 20.84 -14.68
N ILE A 188 8.13 19.55 -14.59
CA ILE A 188 8.56 18.54 -15.56
C ILE A 188 7.45 18.32 -16.59
N GLU A 189 7.86 18.21 -17.85
CA GLU A 189 7.00 17.84 -18.96
C GLU A 189 6.25 16.51 -18.68
N PRO A 190 4.92 16.43 -18.88
CA PRO A 190 4.13 15.25 -18.56
C PRO A 190 4.70 13.91 -19.04
N SER A 191 5.22 13.87 -20.27
CA SER A 191 5.84 12.71 -20.91
C SER A 191 7.03 12.14 -20.11
N TYR A 192 7.80 12.99 -19.45
CA TYR A 192 8.99 12.60 -18.67
C TYR A 192 8.67 12.23 -17.21
N ARG A 193 7.50 12.64 -16.67
CA ARG A 193 7.17 12.45 -15.24
C ARG A 193 7.23 10.99 -14.79
N VAL A 194 6.85 10.03 -15.63
CA VAL A 194 6.86 8.59 -15.29
C VAL A 194 8.27 8.04 -15.07
N LYS A 195 9.26 8.59 -15.78
CA LYS A 195 10.65 8.16 -15.66
C LYS A 195 11.40 8.91 -14.57
N HIS A 196 10.88 10.04 -14.13
CA HIS A 196 11.54 10.87 -13.13
C HIS A 196 11.66 10.16 -11.78
N TRP A 197 12.85 10.23 -11.18
CA TRP A 197 13.18 9.52 -9.93
C TRP A 197 12.25 9.87 -8.78
N SER A 198 11.79 11.12 -8.68
CA SER A 198 10.94 11.55 -7.56
C SER A 198 9.58 10.86 -7.57
N ARG A 199 9.01 10.59 -8.76
CA ARG A 199 7.75 9.86 -8.90
C ARG A 199 7.93 8.39 -8.55
N ARG A 200 9.04 7.80 -8.97
CA ARG A 200 9.40 6.41 -8.63
C ARG A 200 9.59 6.25 -7.13
N LEU A 201 10.21 7.25 -6.50
CA LEU A 201 10.40 7.30 -5.06
C LEU A 201 9.06 7.42 -4.33
N ASP A 202 8.17 8.32 -4.74
CA ASP A 202 6.81 8.42 -4.18
C ASP A 202 6.07 7.07 -4.25
N HIS A 203 6.05 6.42 -5.42
CA HIS A 203 5.46 5.08 -5.57
C HIS A 203 6.17 4.01 -4.71
N ALA A 204 7.49 4.04 -4.59
CA ALA A 204 8.23 3.11 -3.74
C ALA A 204 7.85 3.28 -2.26
N PHE A 205 7.63 4.52 -1.82
CA PHE A 205 7.21 4.79 -0.44
C PHE A 205 5.75 4.45 -0.15
N ILE A 206 4.88 4.31 -1.17
CA ILE A 206 3.56 3.65 -0.99
C ILE A 206 3.74 2.20 -0.53
N HIS A 207 4.70 1.47 -1.10
CA HIS A 207 5.00 0.09 -0.69
C HIS A 207 5.65 0.02 0.68
N PHE A 208 6.55 0.96 1.01
CA PHE A 208 7.08 1.10 2.37
C PHE A 208 5.95 1.31 3.40
N ALA A 209 5.06 2.27 3.15
CA ALA A 209 3.91 2.53 4.00
C ALA A 209 2.99 1.31 4.11
N SER A 210 2.81 0.54 3.03
CA SER A 210 2.03 -0.69 3.03
C SER A 210 2.65 -1.80 3.89
N ALA A 211 3.98 -1.94 3.90
CA ALA A 211 4.67 -2.87 4.79
C ALA A 211 4.51 -2.45 6.26
N CYS A 212 4.65 -1.17 6.56
CA CYS A 212 4.38 -0.63 7.90
C CYS A 212 2.92 -0.86 8.33
N ALA A 213 1.95 -0.65 7.42
CA ALA A 213 0.55 -0.94 7.67
C ALA A 213 0.29 -2.43 7.95
N ALA A 214 0.98 -3.33 7.24
CA ALA A 214 0.87 -4.78 7.46
C ALA A 214 1.32 -5.18 8.88
N TYR A 215 2.38 -4.56 9.40
CA TYR A 215 2.77 -4.76 10.79
C TYR A 215 1.75 -4.13 11.75
N ALA A 216 1.31 -2.90 11.46
CA ALA A 216 0.35 -2.19 12.29
C ALA A 216 -1.00 -2.91 12.41
N THR A 217 -1.44 -3.65 11.40
CA THR A 217 -2.70 -4.40 11.44
C THR A 217 -2.57 -5.84 11.94
N SER A 218 -1.37 -6.41 11.95
CA SER A 218 -1.14 -7.80 12.40
C SER A 218 -0.51 -7.91 13.78
N GLY A 219 0.34 -6.96 14.17
CA GLY A 219 1.18 -7.05 15.38
C GLY A 219 2.30 -8.09 15.30
N ARG A 220 2.43 -8.75 14.14
CA ARG A 220 3.24 -9.95 13.96
C ARG A 220 4.48 -9.67 13.12
N VAL A 221 5.66 -9.94 13.70
CA VAL A 221 6.95 -9.66 13.05
C VAL A 221 7.18 -10.55 11.83
N ASP A 222 6.82 -11.82 11.90
CA ASP A 222 6.93 -12.77 10.78
C ASP A 222 6.08 -12.33 9.58
N PHE A 223 4.82 -11.93 9.85
CA PHE A 223 3.92 -11.40 8.83
C PHE A 223 4.45 -10.09 8.22
N PHE A 224 5.03 -9.22 9.07
CA PHE A 224 5.71 -8.02 8.61
C PHE A 224 6.89 -8.33 7.70
N LEU A 225 7.79 -9.25 8.07
CA LEU A 225 8.97 -9.58 7.26
C LEU A 225 8.58 -10.14 5.88
N LEU A 226 7.58 -11.02 5.83
CA LEU A 226 7.04 -11.53 4.56
C LEU A 226 6.48 -10.40 3.68
N ASN A 227 5.68 -9.51 4.28
CA ASN A 227 5.12 -8.34 3.59
C ASN A 227 6.19 -7.34 3.15
N ALA A 228 7.21 -7.12 3.98
CA ALA A 228 8.31 -6.24 3.70
C ALA A 228 9.12 -6.75 2.50
N ALA A 229 9.40 -8.05 2.42
CA ALA A 229 10.07 -8.65 1.27
C ALA A 229 9.26 -8.46 -0.03
N PHE A 230 7.94 -8.70 0.01
CA PHE A 230 7.05 -8.47 -1.14
C PHE A 230 7.01 -6.99 -1.57
N ASN A 231 6.84 -6.07 -0.61
CA ASN A 231 6.79 -4.64 -0.88
C ASN A 231 8.15 -4.09 -1.33
N LEU A 232 9.26 -4.68 -0.88
CA LEU A 232 10.60 -4.33 -1.32
C LEU A 232 10.84 -4.72 -2.79
N ASP A 233 10.41 -5.91 -3.25
CA ASP A 233 10.41 -6.21 -4.70
C ASP A 233 9.55 -5.20 -5.45
N CYS A 234 8.33 -4.92 -4.98
CA CYS A 234 7.45 -3.97 -5.65
C CYS A 234 8.05 -2.55 -5.76
N ALA A 235 8.73 -2.09 -4.70
CA ALA A 235 9.44 -0.82 -4.65
C ALA A 235 10.64 -0.81 -5.60
N TYR A 236 11.49 -1.84 -5.56
CA TYR A 236 12.63 -2.01 -6.47
C TYR A 236 12.19 -1.90 -7.94
N ARG A 237 11.06 -2.51 -8.26
CA ARG A 237 10.52 -2.55 -9.62
C ARG A 237 10.01 -1.20 -10.13
N GLN A 238 9.79 -0.22 -9.25
CA GLN A 238 9.50 1.15 -9.68
C GLN A 238 10.70 1.80 -10.38
N PHE A 239 11.90 1.29 -10.13
CA PHE A 239 13.15 1.82 -10.69
C PHE A 239 13.58 1.12 -11.99
N GLU A 240 12.81 0.14 -12.49
CA GLU A 240 13.04 -0.44 -13.81
C GLU A 240 12.89 0.61 -14.93
N GLU A 241 13.57 0.40 -16.05
CA GLU A 241 13.51 1.32 -17.19
C GLU A 241 12.08 1.44 -17.75
N LYS A 242 11.39 0.31 -17.89
CA LYS A 242 10.02 0.24 -18.42
C LYS A 242 8.98 0.11 -17.30
N VAL A 243 8.26 1.20 -17.04
CA VAL A 243 7.14 1.20 -16.08
C VAL A 243 5.88 0.64 -16.75
N ARG A 244 5.23 -0.34 -16.12
CA ARG A 244 3.96 -0.94 -16.59
C ARG A 244 2.82 -0.57 -15.64
N PRO A 245 1.98 0.45 -15.96
CA PRO A 245 0.98 0.97 -15.02
C PRO A 245 -0.01 -0.08 -14.49
N LYS A 246 -0.52 -0.98 -15.35
CA LYS A 246 -1.43 -2.07 -14.94
C LYS A 246 -0.79 -3.00 -13.89
N ARG A 247 0.46 -3.42 -14.13
CA ARG A 247 1.20 -4.27 -13.17
C ARG A 247 1.45 -3.55 -11.86
N ASN A 248 1.76 -2.25 -11.93
CA ASN A 248 1.94 -1.44 -10.72
C ASN A 248 0.64 -1.35 -9.90
N LEU A 249 -0.49 -1.10 -10.56
CA LEU A 249 -1.80 -1.07 -9.92
C LEU A 249 -2.11 -2.40 -9.23
N ASN A 250 -1.87 -3.53 -9.90
CA ASN A 250 -2.07 -4.85 -9.31
C ASN A 250 -1.19 -5.07 -8.07
N ARG A 251 0.07 -4.63 -8.11
CA ARG A 251 0.99 -4.71 -6.95
C ARG A 251 0.52 -3.89 -5.76
N ILE A 252 0.05 -2.66 -6.01
CA ILE A 252 -0.55 -1.82 -4.97
C ILE A 252 -1.78 -2.51 -4.39
N ALA A 253 -2.69 -3.01 -5.24
CA ALA A 253 -3.88 -3.72 -4.79
C ALA A 253 -3.54 -4.96 -3.95
N SER A 254 -2.54 -5.76 -4.35
CA SER A 254 -2.04 -6.88 -3.55
C SER A 254 -1.45 -6.42 -2.22
N SER A 255 -0.70 -5.32 -2.20
CA SER A 255 -0.13 -4.74 -0.96
C SER A 255 -1.24 -4.31 0.01
N VAL A 256 -2.29 -3.66 -0.50
CA VAL A 256 -3.48 -3.28 0.28
C VAL A 256 -4.19 -4.52 0.83
N PHE A 257 -4.43 -5.53 0.00
CA PHE A 257 -5.06 -6.76 0.44
C PHE A 257 -4.29 -7.44 1.58
N LEU A 258 -2.96 -7.48 1.48
CA LEU A 258 -2.13 -8.13 2.49
C LEU A 258 -2.23 -7.48 3.87
N TYR A 259 -2.29 -6.14 3.99
CA TYR A 259 -2.48 -5.53 5.32
C TYR A 259 -3.94 -5.47 5.77
N LEU A 260 -4.92 -5.67 4.90
CA LEU A 260 -6.33 -5.82 5.30
C LEU A 260 -6.67 -7.25 5.78
N LEU A 261 -5.91 -8.25 5.32
CA LEU A 261 -6.12 -9.65 5.69
C LEU A 261 -6.09 -9.87 7.22
N PRO A 262 -5.11 -9.34 7.99
CA PRO A 262 -5.12 -9.45 9.46
C PRO A 262 -6.37 -8.86 10.12
N VAL A 263 -6.90 -7.74 9.62
CA VAL A 263 -8.13 -7.11 10.16
C VAL A 263 -9.31 -8.08 10.07
N LEU A 264 -9.40 -8.80 8.95
CA LEU A 264 -10.42 -9.84 8.74
C LEU A 264 -10.18 -11.06 9.64
N MET A 265 -8.92 -11.51 9.78
CA MET A 265 -8.55 -12.64 10.63
C MET A 265 -8.84 -12.38 12.12
N HIS A 266 -8.65 -11.14 12.58
CA HIS A 266 -9.01 -10.68 13.92
C HIS A 266 -10.52 -10.42 14.10
N LYS A 267 -11.36 -10.74 13.10
CA LYS A 267 -12.82 -10.57 13.12
C LYS A 267 -13.27 -9.13 13.36
N GLN A 268 -12.45 -8.13 13.02
CA GLN A 268 -12.77 -6.71 13.15
C GLN A 268 -13.60 -6.22 11.94
N TYR A 269 -14.77 -6.83 11.73
CA TYR A 269 -15.55 -6.65 10.50
C TYR A 269 -15.98 -5.21 10.25
N LEU A 270 -16.34 -4.46 11.30
CA LEU A 270 -16.72 -3.05 11.16
C LEU A 270 -15.57 -2.21 10.59
N LEU A 271 -14.36 -2.37 11.13
CA LEU A 271 -13.16 -1.69 10.63
C LEU A 271 -12.84 -2.15 9.21
N PHE A 272 -12.94 -3.45 8.92
CA PHE A 272 -12.77 -3.99 7.57
C PHE A 272 -13.72 -3.33 6.56
N PHE A 273 -15.01 -3.16 6.89
CA PHE A 273 -15.95 -2.46 6.01
C PHE A 273 -15.60 -0.98 5.83
N GLN A 274 -15.15 -0.29 6.88
CA GLN A 274 -14.67 1.09 6.76
C GLN A 274 -13.47 1.18 5.78
N PHE A 275 -12.48 0.29 5.90
CA PHE A 275 -11.40 0.19 4.93
C PHE A 275 -11.92 -0.09 3.52
N PHE A 276 -12.81 -1.07 3.38
CA PHE A 276 -13.37 -1.45 2.09
C PHE A 276 -14.04 -0.27 1.39
N PHE A 277 -14.94 0.47 2.06
CA PHE A 277 -15.62 1.61 1.48
C PHE A 277 -14.66 2.75 1.14
N MET A 278 -13.66 3.01 1.99
CA MET A 278 -12.62 4.00 1.73
C MET A 278 -11.79 3.63 0.49
N PHE A 279 -11.29 2.40 0.39
CA PHE A 279 -10.51 1.95 -0.77
C PHE A 279 -11.34 1.83 -2.04
N ALA A 280 -12.61 1.40 -1.96
CA ALA A 280 -13.50 1.36 -3.11
C ALA A 280 -13.74 2.77 -3.67
N SER A 281 -14.01 3.74 -2.79
CA SER A 281 -14.19 5.15 -3.18
C SER A 281 -12.90 5.74 -3.74
N GLY A 282 -11.76 5.47 -3.10
CA GLY A 282 -10.46 5.91 -3.58
C GLY A 282 -10.08 5.31 -4.93
N ALA A 283 -10.30 4.00 -5.11
CA ALA A 283 -10.06 3.32 -6.38
C ALA A 283 -10.95 3.86 -7.49
N TRP A 284 -12.22 4.14 -7.21
CA TRP A 284 -13.12 4.78 -8.17
C TRP A 284 -12.60 6.16 -8.62
N LEU A 285 -12.21 7.02 -7.67
CA LEU A 285 -11.60 8.33 -7.97
C LEU A 285 -10.31 8.20 -8.79
N PHE A 286 -9.45 7.25 -8.46
CA PHE A 286 -8.16 7.07 -9.12
C PHE A 286 -8.27 6.44 -10.51
N VAL A 287 -9.13 5.43 -10.67
CA VAL A 287 -9.29 4.69 -11.93
C VAL A 287 -10.14 5.48 -12.92
N GLN A 288 -11.35 5.91 -12.51
CA GLN A 288 -12.31 6.56 -13.39
C GLN A 288 -12.02 8.05 -13.60
N TYR A 289 -11.31 8.67 -12.67
CA TYR A 289 -10.93 10.08 -12.76
C TYR A 289 -12.13 11.03 -12.97
N PRO A 290 -13.24 10.87 -12.21
CA PRO A 290 -14.52 11.53 -12.51
C PRO A 290 -14.50 13.06 -12.35
N LEU A 291 -13.50 13.60 -11.63
CA LEU A 291 -13.31 15.03 -11.38
C LEU A 291 -12.13 15.60 -12.21
N GLY A 292 -11.71 14.89 -13.25
CA GLY A 292 -10.51 15.23 -14.02
C GLY A 292 -9.30 15.33 -13.09
N GLY A 293 -8.43 16.32 -13.32
CA GLY A 293 -7.19 16.51 -12.55
C GLY A 293 -7.35 16.71 -11.04
N TRP A 294 -8.57 16.93 -10.53
CA TRP A 294 -8.84 17.01 -9.08
C TRP A 294 -9.06 15.64 -8.43
N SER A 295 -9.33 14.60 -9.20
CA SER A 295 -9.67 13.27 -8.68
C SER A 295 -8.56 12.69 -7.82
N HIS A 296 -7.30 12.98 -8.15
CA HIS A 296 -6.15 12.51 -7.39
C HIS A 296 -6.04 13.20 -6.01
N GLY A 297 -6.29 14.51 -5.94
CA GLY A 297 -6.28 15.23 -4.67
C GLY A 297 -7.45 14.82 -3.77
N VAL A 298 -8.64 14.58 -4.35
CA VAL A 298 -9.79 14.04 -3.60
C VAL A 298 -9.52 12.61 -3.13
N PHE A 299 -8.81 11.80 -3.93
CA PHE A 299 -8.33 10.49 -3.51
C PHE A 299 -7.43 10.57 -2.26
N HIS A 300 -6.50 11.52 -2.20
CA HIS A 300 -5.70 11.77 -0.98
C HIS A 300 -6.57 12.17 0.21
N LEU A 301 -7.58 13.02 0.02
CA LEU A 301 -8.49 13.40 1.10
C LEU A 301 -9.27 12.19 1.65
N VAL A 302 -9.77 11.31 0.77
CA VAL A 302 -10.41 10.05 1.21
C VAL A 302 -9.43 9.18 1.99
N LEU A 303 -8.19 9.05 1.51
CA LEU A 303 -7.15 8.30 2.20
C LEU A 303 -6.59 9.01 3.45
N SER A 304 -6.90 10.28 3.70
CA SER A 304 -6.48 10.97 4.92
C SER A 304 -7.12 10.39 6.20
N CYS A 305 -8.19 9.59 6.05
CA CYS A 305 -8.79 8.79 7.11
C CYS A 305 -8.03 7.48 7.41
N LEU A 306 -7.18 7.02 6.49
CA LEU A 306 -6.43 5.76 6.63
C LEU A 306 -5.57 5.70 7.91
N PRO A 307 -4.83 6.75 8.31
CA PRO A 307 -4.09 6.78 9.57
C PRO A 307 -4.94 6.42 10.78
N HIS A 308 -6.12 7.03 10.90
CA HIS A 308 -7.05 6.77 12.01
C HIS A 308 -7.47 5.30 12.05
N LEU A 309 -7.87 4.74 10.91
CA LEU A 309 -8.32 3.35 10.83
C LEU A 309 -7.19 2.36 11.19
N ILE A 310 -5.99 2.55 10.63
CA ILE A 310 -4.84 1.69 10.94
C ILE A 310 -4.47 1.79 12.42
N MET A 311 -4.41 2.99 12.99
CA MET A 311 -4.09 3.18 14.40
C MET A 311 -5.15 2.55 15.32
N LYS A 312 -6.43 2.61 14.94
CA LYS A 312 -7.50 1.94 15.67
C LYS A 312 -7.35 0.41 15.67
N VAL A 313 -7.02 -0.19 14.54
CA VAL A 313 -6.67 -1.63 14.49
C VAL A 313 -5.46 -1.91 15.37
N ALA A 314 -4.39 -1.12 15.23
CA ALA A 314 -3.12 -1.32 15.93
C ALA A 314 -3.27 -1.31 17.46
N MET A 315 -4.14 -0.46 17.99
CA MET A 315 -4.45 -0.41 19.43
C MET A 315 -5.22 -1.62 19.94
N GLN A 316 -5.98 -2.30 19.08
CA GLN A 316 -6.78 -3.47 19.46
C GLN A 316 -5.97 -4.78 19.42
N LEU A 317 -4.70 -4.72 19.01
CA LEU A 317 -3.83 -5.89 18.95
C LEU A 317 -3.35 -6.30 20.35
N GLU A 318 -3.23 -7.60 20.57
CA GLU A 318 -2.65 -8.17 21.80
C GLU A 318 -1.24 -7.65 22.05
N SER A 319 -0.41 -7.59 21.00
CA SER A 319 0.95 -7.03 21.04
C SER A 319 1.02 -5.57 21.51
N SER A 320 -0.09 -4.84 21.47
CA SER A 320 -0.18 -3.44 21.93
C SER A 320 -0.63 -3.31 23.39
N GLN A 321 -1.34 -4.29 23.94
CA GLN A 321 -1.99 -4.16 25.25
C GLN A 321 -1.00 -3.99 26.40
N LEU A 322 0.13 -4.70 26.37
CA LEU A 322 1.14 -4.60 27.43
C LEU A 322 1.64 -3.16 27.59
N GLN A 323 1.94 -2.49 26.48
CA GLN A 323 2.45 -1.12 26.48
C GLN A 323 1.36 -0.10 26.84
N ILE A 324 0.12 -0.32 26.40
CA ILE A 324 -1.03 0.50 26.80
C ILE A 324 -1.26 0.42 28.31
N ASN A 325 -1.26 -0.80 28.88
CA ASN A 325 -1.42 -1.01 30.32
C ASN A 325 -0.32 -0.35 31.14
N LEU A 326 0.93 -0.37 30.65
CA LEU A 326 2.03 0.37 31.27
C LEU A 326 1.76 1.88 31.24
N ALA A 327 1.34 2.42 30.10
CA ALA A 327 1.03 3.85 29.94
C ALA A 327 -0.09 4.32 30.87
N VAL A 328 -1.15 3.50 31.04
CA VAL A 328 -2.25 3.75 31.98
C VAL A 328 -1.75 3.79 33.42
N LYS A 329 -0.92 2.82 33.84
CA LYS A 329 -0.30 2.82 35.18
C LYS A 329 0.57 4.06 35.41
N CYS A 330 1.35 4.44 34.41
CA CYS A 330 2.17 5.66 34.47
C CYS A 330 1.32 6.93 34.57
N ALA A 331 0.21 7.00 33.85
CA ALA A 331 -0.74 8.12 33.93
C ALA A 331 -1.39 8.22 35.32
N ALA A 332 -1.79 7.09 35.91
CA ALA A 332 -2.35 7.04 37.25
C ALA A 332 -1.33 7.51 38.31
N MET A 333 -0.08 7.05 38.23
CA MET A 333 0.99 7.51 39.14
C MET A 333 1.31 9.01 39.00
N ALA A 334 1.06 9.58 37.82
CA ALA A 334 1.22 11.00 37.55
C ALA A 334 0.00 11.85 37.95
N GLY A 335 -1.10 11.23 38.41
CA GLY A 335 -2.35 11.92 38.76
C GLY A 335 -3.10 12.48 37.53
N GLN A 336 -3.00 11.81 36.38
CA GLN A 336 -3.62 12.22 35.11
C GLN A 336 -4.87 11.41 34.75
N LEU A 337 -5.16 10.35 35.51
CA LEU A 337 -6.39 9.57 35.53
C LEU A 337 -7.02 9.75 36.90
#